data_AF-A0A1H0IY01-F1
#
_entry.id   AF-A0A1H0IY01-F1
#
_cell.length_a   1.000
_cell.length_b   1.000
_cell.length_c   1.000
_cell.angle_alpha   90.00
_cell.angle_beta   90.00
_cell.angle_gamma   90.00
#
_symmetry.space_group_name_H-M   'P 1'
#
loop_
_entity.id
_entity.type
_entity.pdbx_description
1 polymer ?
#
loop_
_entity_poly.entity_id
_entity_poly.type
_entity_poly.pdbx_seq_one_letter_code
_entity_poly.pdbx_strand_id
1 'polypeptide(L)'
;MARPSNRDRVLDAYEGLLVEGAGATVTLDAVAQAAAVSKGGLLYHFPSKEALVDGLADRLRSRAAEDVERLRTSPEGPVAYWVSTATSEVATGLGRTYQALLGLAGTGQPTARRAIADVEHGWTSALEELIADPVVARLVRLVGDGLYLESLTGLPGVADDSALVTLLERLATS
;
A
#
# COMPACT_ATOMS: atom_id res chain seq x y z
N MET A 1 -11.24 -21.25 1.61
CA MET A 1 -9.94 -20.56 1.53
C MET A 1 -8.82 -21.56 1.80
N ALA A 2 -7.78 -21.56 0.98
CA ALA A 2 -6.57 -22.32 1.26
C ALA A 2 -5.89 -21.77 2.53
N ARG A 3 -5.28 -22.64 3.33
CA ARG A 3 -4.55 -22.22 4.54
C ARG A 3 -3.34 -21.37 4.11
N PRO A 4 -3.13 -20.17 4.66
CA PRO A 4 -2.01 -19.31 4.26
C PRO A 4 -0.68 -20.03 4.46
N SER A 5 0.25 -19.84 3.52
CA SER A 5 1.56 -20.48 3.54
C SER A 5 2.38 -19.99 4.74
N ASN A 6 3.38 -20.76 5.18
CA ASN A 6 4.30 -20.28 6.23
C ASN A 6 5.05 -19.01 5.78
N ARG A 7 5.35 -18.88 4.48
CA ARG A 7 5.91 -17.67 3.89
C ARG A 7 4.97 -16.48 4.11
N ASP A 8 3.67 -16.64 3.84
CA ASP A 8 2.71 -15.56 3.98
C ASP A 8 2.48 -15.15 5.43
N ARG A 9 2.35 -16.12 6.33
CA ARG A 9 2.25 -15.86 7.78
C ARG A 9 3.45 -15.08 8.32
N VAL A 10 4.64 -15.38 7.83
CA VAL A 10 5.87 -14.66 8.20
C VAL A 10 5.83 -13.22 7.73
N LEU A 11 5.43 -12.98 6.47
CA LEU A 11 5.30 -11.61 5.96
C LEU A 11 4.16 -10.83 6.63
N ASP A 12 3.03 -11.48 6.96
CA ASP A 12 1.91 -10.87 7.70
C ASP A 12 2.34 -10.44 9.11
N ALA A 13 3.12 -11.28 9.79
CA ALA A 13 3.70 -10.94 11.09
C ALA A 13 4.73 -9.81 10.96
N TYR A 14 5.56 -9.84 9.92
CA TYR A 14 6.58 -8.81 9.69
C TYR A 14 5.96 -7.44 9.41
N GLU A 15 4.95 -7.35 8.54
CA GLU A 15 4.25 -6.09 8.25
C GLU A 15 3.54 -5.53 9.49
N GLY A 16 2.89 -6.39 10.29
CA GLY A 16 2.25 -5.98 11.55
C GLY A 16 3.23 -5.36 12.54
N LEU A 17 4.36 -6.04 12.78
CA LEU A 17 5.40 -5.54 13.69
C LEU A 17 6.02 -4.22 13.21
N LEU A 18 6.16 -4.02 11.90
CA LEU A 18 6.66 -2.77 11.32
C LEU A 18 5.70 -1.60 11.53
N VAL A 19 4.40 -1.85 11.35
CA VAL A 19 3.33 -0.87 11.56
C VAL A 19 3.22 -0.48 13.03
N GLU A 20 3.21 -1.46 13.94
CA GLU A 20 3.19 -1.21 15.40
C GLU A 20 4.44 -0.47 15.89
N GLY A 21 5.60 -0.81 15.34
CA GLY A 21 6.88 -0.25 15.73
C GLY A 21 7.27 1.05 15.02
N ALA A 22 6.41 1.60 14.14
CA ALA A 22 6.71 2.77 13.32
C ALA A 22 8.08 2.71 12.60
N GLY A 23 8.44 1.55 12.04
CA GLY A 23 9.73 1.36 11.37
C GLY A 23 10.92 1.06 12.29
N ALA A 24 10.69 0.78 13.58
CA ALA A 24 11.71 0.27 14.48
C ALA A 24 12.32 -1.05 14.01
N THR A 25 13.54 -1.35 14.48
CA THR A 25 14.28 -2.56 14.11
C THR A 25 13.56 -3.82 14.58
N VAL A 26 12.84 -4.49 13.69
CA VAL A 26 12.23 -5.79 13.93
C VAL A 26 13.29 -6.90 13.86
N THR A 27 13.25 -7.86 14.79
CA THR A 27 14.17 -9.01 14.84
C THR A 27 13.53 -10.25 14.20
N LEU A 28 14.36 -11.14 13.62
CA LEU A 28 13.87 -12.41 13.04
C LEU A 28 13.18 -13.29 14.09
N ASP A 29 13.64 -13.25 15.34
CA ASP A 29 13.03 -14.01 16.44
C ASP A 29 11.63 -13.45 16.79
N ALA A 30 11.46 -12.13 16.81
CA ALA A 30 10.14 -11.51 17.00
C ALA A 30 9.17 -11.88 15.87
N VAL A 31 9.65 -11.89 14.61
CA VAL A 31 8.84 -12.30 13.46
C VAL A 31 8.46 -13.78 13.56
N ALA A 32 9.40 -14.67 13.89
CA ALA A 32 9.11 -16.10 14.03
C ALA A 32 8.06 -16.36 15.13
N GLN A 33 8.20 -15.66 16.27
CA GLN A 33 7.24 -15.74 17.37
C GLN A 33 5.86 -15.24 16.96
N ALA A 34 5.77 -14.04 16.37
CA ALA A 34 4.51 -13.44 15.94
C ALA A 34 3.83 -14.26 14.82
N ALA A 35 4.62 -14.81 13.90
CA ALA A 35 4.13 -15.70 12.85
C ALA A 35 3.77 -17.10 13.37
N ALA A 36 4.09 -17.44 14.62
CA ALA A 36 3.97 -18.76 15.21
C ALA A 36 4.57 -19.87 14.32
N VAL A 37 5.82 -19.66 13.90
CA VAL A 37 6.66 -20.61 13.16
C VAL A 37 7.99 -20.82 13.89
N SER A 38 8.68 -21.93 13.59
CA SER A 38 10.04 -22.13 14.13
C SER A 38 11.05 -21.19 13.45
N LYS A 39 12.15 -20.89 14.13
CA LYS A 39 13.27 -20.12 13.55
C LYS A 39 13.80 -20.76 12.27
N GLY A 40 13.94 -22.09 12.24
CA GLY A 40 14.32 -22.83 11.02
C GLY A 40 13.27 -22.71 9.90
N GLY A 41 11.98 -22.73 10.25
CA GLY A 41 10.89 -22.55 9.28
C GLY A 41 10.85 -21.13 8.70
N LEU A 42 11.16 -20.11 9.49
CA LEU A 42 11.33 -18.74 8.98
C LEU A 42 12.54 -18.66 8.05
N LEU A 43 13.71 -19.13 8.50
CA LEU A 43 14.96 -19.03 7.76
C LEU A 43 14.95 -19.82 6.44
N TYR A 44 14.12 -20.87 6.35
CA TYR A 44 13.89 -21.59 5.09
C TYR A 44 13.30 -20.69 4.00
N HIS A 45 12.43 -19.74 4.37
CA HIS A 45 11.82 -18.80 3.42
C HIS A 45 12.57 -17.48 3.33
N PHE A 46 13.11 -16.99 4.46
CA PHE A 46 13.75 -15.69 4.58
C PHE A 46 15.05 -15.82 5.37
N PRO A 47 16.19 -16.07 4.70
CA PRO A 47 17.47 -16.34 5.37
C PRO A 47 18.05 -15.13 6.10
N SER A 48 17.55 -13.92 5.84
CA SER A 48 18.00 -12.68 6.48
C SER A 48 16.86 -11.67 6.63
N LYS A 49 17.15 -10.53 7.28
CA LYS A 49 16.20 -9.41 7.36
C LYS A 49 15.99 -8.75 6.00
N GLU A 50 17.04 -8.68 5.19
CA GLU A 50 16.99 -8.16 3.82
C GLU A 50 16.04 -9.03 2.97
N ALA A 51 16.08 -10.36 3.13
CA ALA A 51 15.14 -11.24 2.44
C ALA A 51 13.67 -11.00 2.86
N LEU A 52 13.40 -10.66 4.13
CA LEU A 52 12.05 -10.27 4.56
C LEU A 52 11.59 -8.98 3.90
N VAL A 53 12.48 -7.99 3.82
CA VAL A 53 12.24 -6.73 3.13
C VAL A 53 11.92 -6.96 1.65
N ASP A 54 12.75 -7.75 0.96
CA ASP A 54 12.56 -8.05 -0.46
C ASP A 54 11.22 -8.78 -0.67
N GLY A 55 10.92 -9.77 0.17
CA GLY A 55 9.64 -10.48 0.12
C GLY A 55 8.42 -9.59 0.36
N LEU A 56 8.54 -8.59 1.24
CA LEU A 56 7.49 -7.62 1.48
C LEU A 56 7.35 -6.63 0.30
N ALA A 57 8.46 -6.21 -0.29
CA ALA A 57 8.48 -5.38 -1.50
C ALA A 57 7.81 -6.07 -2.69
N ASP A 58 8.09 -7.35 -2.92
CA ASP A 58 7.44 -8.13 -3.98
C ASP A 58 5.94 -8.29 -3.73
N ARG A 59 5.54 -8.50 -2.46
CA ARG A 59 4.13 -8.53 -2.08
C ARG A 59 3.45 -7.19 -2.37
N LEU A 60 4.10 -6.06 -2.06
CA LEU A 60 3.56 -4.73 -2.37
C LEU A 60 3.33 -4.57 -3.87
N ARG A 61 4.34 -4.88 -4.70
CA ARG A 61 4.23 -4.78 -6.15
C ARG A 61 3.10 -5.64 -6.71
N SER A 62 2.94 -6.87 -6.23
CA SER A 62 1.84 -7.76 -6.64
C SER A 62 0.48 -7.16 -6.30
N ARG A 63 0.29 -6.71 -5.04
CA ARG A 63 -0.98 -6.12 -4.58
C ARG A 63 -1.29 -4.82 -5.30
N ALA A 64 -0.29 -3.98 -5.56
CA ALA A 64 -0.45 -2.74 -6.31
C ALA A 64 -0.79 -2.99 -7.78
N ALA A 65 -0.19 -4.00 -8.42
CA ALA A 65 -0.54 -4.38 -9.79
C ALA A 65 -2.00 -4.86 -9.89
N GLU A 66 -2.47 -5.63 -8.92
CA GLU A 66 -3.88 -6.02 -8.81
C GLU A 66 -4.80 -4.81 -8.59
N ASP A 67 -4.36 -3.85 -7.77
CA ASP A 67 -5.11 -2.61 -7.51
C ASP A 67 -5.20 -1.70 -8.73
N VAL A 68 -4.12 -1.57 -9.50
CA VAL A 68 -4.12 -0.86 -10.78
C VAL A 68 -5.11 -1.50 -11.77
N GLU A 69 -5.21 -2.83 -11.79
CA GLU A 69 -6.20 -3.50 -12.65
C GLU A 69 -7.64 -3.21 -12.19
N ARG A 70 -7.89 -3.21 -10.87
CA ARG A 70 -9.19 -2.81 -10.31
C ARG A 70 -9.52 -1.35 -10.63
N LEU A 71 -8.55 -0.44 -10.53
CA LEU A 71 -8.70 0.96 -10.91
C LEU A 71 -9.13 1.09 -12.39
N ARG A 72 -8.47 0.37 -13.31
CA ARG A 72 -8.79 0.38 -14.74
C ARG A 72 -10.17 -0.20 -15.06
N THR A 73 -10.60 -1.19 -14.28
CA THR A 73 -11.84 -1.95 -14.54
C THR A 73 -13.00 -1.53 -13.66
N SER A 74 -12.81 -0.55 -12.78
CA SER A 74 -13.84 -0.15 -11.81
C SER A 74 -15.08 0.41 -12.52
N PRO A 75 -16.28 -0.12 -12.22
CA PRO A 75 -17.53 0.39 -12.79
C PRO A 75 -17.90 1.79 -12.26
N GLU A 76 -17.35 2.22 -11.12
CA GLU A 76 -17.54 3.59 -10.62
C GLU A 76 -16.59 4.61 -11.27
N GLY A 77 -15.64 4.14 -12.07
CA GLY A 77 -14.65 4.98 -12.76
C GLY A 77 -13.42 5.30 -11.91
N PRO A 78 -12.36 5.85 -12.53
CA PRO A 78 -11.05 5.99 -11.91
C PRO A 78 -11.03 6.98 -10.73
N VAL A 79 -11.83 8.05 -10.80
CA VAL A 79 -11.88 9.10 -9.78
C VAL A 79 -12.52 8.58 -8.50
N ALA A 80 -13.73 8.01 -8.60
CA ALA A 80 -14.46 7.49 -7.46
C ALA A 80 -13.71 6.31 -6.81
N TYR A 81 -13.15 5.39 -7.62
CA TYR A 81 -12.32 4.30 -7.11
C TYR A 81 -11.16 4.82 -6.28
N TRP A 82 -10.33 5.72 -6.84
CA TRP A 82 -9.12 6.23 -6.20
C TRP A 82 -9.38 6.93 -4.86
N VAL A 83 -10.43 7.76 -4.79
CA VAL A 83 -10.80 8.45 -3.54
C VAL A 83 -11.33 7.47 -2.50
N SER A 84 -12.17 6.50 -2.91
CA SER A 84 -12.79 5.56 -1.97
C SER A 84 -11.78 4.60 -1.34
N THR A 85 -10.83 4.08 -2.12
CA THR A 85 -9.84 3.11 -1.63
C THR A 85 -8.77 3.75 -0.76
N ALA A 86 -8.44 5.03 -1.00
CA ALA A 86 -7.51 5.80 -0.19
C ALA A 86 -7.88 5.82 1.30
N THR A 87 -9.17 5.82 1.62
CA THR A 87 -9.65 5.85 3.02
C THR A 87 -9.95 4.46 3.58
N SER A 88 -10.45 3.52 2.77
CA SER A 88 -10.93 2.22 3.25
C SER A 88 -9.83 1.20 3.55
N GLU A 89 -8.65 1.31 2.93
CA GLU A 89 -7.63 0.25 2.99
C GLU A 89 -6.45 0.51 3.94
N VAL A 90 -6.38 1.68 4.59
CA VAL A 90 -5.20 2.16 5.32
C VAL A 90 -4.57 1.14 6.29
N ALA A 91 -5.38 0.30 6.93
CA ALA A 91 -4.91 -0.68 7.92
C ALA A 91 -5.04 -2.15 7.49
N THR A 92 -5.37 -2.45 6.23
CA THR A 92 -5.57 -3.82 5.74
C THR A 92 -4.96 -4.04 4.35
N GLY A 93 -4.83 -5.29 3.91
CA GLY A 93 -4.48 -5.62 2.52
C GLY A 93 -3.27 -4.85 1.97
N LEU A 94 -3.49 -4.13 0.88
CA LEU A 94 -2.49 -3.28 0.23
C LEU A 94 -2.04 -2.13 1.14
N GLY A 95 -2.96 -1.40 1.76
CA GLY A 95 -2.65 -0.23 2.59
C GLY A 95 -1.72 -0.56 3.76
N ARG A 96 -1.92 -1.70 4.44
CA ARG A 96 -1.01 -2.15 5.51
C ARG A 96 0.41 -2.44 5.00
N THR A 97 0.52 -3.13 3.86
CA THR A 97 1.83 -3.42 3.26
C THR A 97 2.53 -2.15 2.81
N TYR A 98 1.79 -1.22 2.21
CA TYR A 98 2.29 0.08 1.80
C TYR A 98 2.79 0.88 3.01
N GLN A 99 2.00 0.97 4.09
CA GLN A 99 2.39 1.63 5.34
C GLN A 99 3.69 1.04 5.93
N ALA A 100 3.80 -0.29 5.98
CA ALA A 100 4.99 -0.96 6.51
C ALA A 100 6.25 -0.60 5.71
N LEU A 101 6.17 -0.61 4.37
CA LEU A 101 7.29 -0.23 3.50
C LEU A 101 7.55 1.27 3.50
N LEU A 102 6.53 2.11 3.63
CA LEU A 102 6.70 3.55 3.78
C LEU A 102 7.50 3.88 5.04
N GLY A 103 7.21 3.20 6.17
CA GLY A 103 8.00 3.31 7.40
C GLY A 103 9.47 2.94 7.20
N LEU A 104 9.74 1.80 6.55
CA LEU A 104 11.11 1.39 6.20
C LEU A 104 11.80 2.36 5.23
N ALA A 105 11.09 2.91 4.25
CA ALA A 105 11.63 3.90 3.34
C ALA A 105 12.06 5.18 4.08
N GLY A 106 11.31 5.57 5.10
CA GLY A 106 11.61 6.68 6.02
C GLY A 106 12.92 6.49 6.80
N THR A 107 13.30 5.25 7.13
CA THR A 107 14.58 4.96 7.81
C THR A 107 15.78 4.88 6.87
N GLY A 108 15.58 5.05 5.55
CA GLY A 108 16.65 4.99 4.56
C GLY A 108 16.80 3.66 3.84
N GLN A 109 15.89 2.70 4.07
CA GLN A 109 15.99 1.36 3.51
C GLN A 109 15.80 1.38 1.97
N PRO A 110 16.83 1.01 1.16
CA PRO A 110 16.81 1.23 -0.29
C PRO A 110 15.77 0.42 -1.09
N THR A 111 15.58 -0.86 -0.78
CA THR A 111 14.57 -1.73 -1.41
C THR A 111 13.17 -1.19 -1.16
N ALA A 112 12.86 -0.70 0.06
CA ALA A 112 11.56 -0.12 0.34
C ALA A 112 11.33 1.16 -0.46
N ARG A 113 12.33 2.06 -0.51
CA ARG A 113 12.24 3.28 -1.32
C ARG A 113 11.96 2.98 -2.79
N ARG A 114 12.65 1.99 -3.36
CA ARG A 114 12.42 1.55 -4.74
C ARG A 114 11.02 0.97 -4.91
N ALA A 115 10.60 0.08 -4.02
CA ALA A 115 9.27 -0.53 -4.09
C ALA A 115 8.15 0.51 -4.03
N ILE A 116 8.25 1.50 -3.14
CA ILE A 116 7.30 2.62 -3.07
C ILE A 116 7.32 3.41 -4.39
N ALA A 117 8.50 3.80 -4.89
CA ALA A 117 8.59 4.52 -6.16
C ALA A 117 8.01 3.73 -7.35
N ASP A 118 8.23 2.42 -7.40
CA ASP A 118 7.71 1.54 -8.45
C ASP A 118 6.17 1.53 -8.45
N VAL A 119 5.54 1.39 -7.28
CA VAL A 119 4.06 1.33 -7.20
C VAL A 119 3.41 2.69 -7.40
N GLU A 120 4.01 3.76 -6.88
CA GLU A 120 3.58 5.15 -7.13
C GLU A 120 3.57 5.47 -8.63
N HIS A 121 4.62 5.04 -9.34
CA HIS A 121 4.68 5.20 -10.79
C HIS A 121 3.59 4.39 -11.51
N GLY A 122 3.28 3.19 -11.03
CA GLY A 122 2.21 2.35 -11.55
C GLY A 122 0.83 3.01 -11.45
N TRP A 123 0.45 3.51 -10.26
CA TRP A 123 -0.82 4.22 -10.08
C TRP A 123 -0.87 5.54 -10.86
N THR A 124 0.22 6.30 -10.84
CA THR A 124 0.32 7.56 -11.61
C THR A 124 0.07 7.31 -13.09
N SER A 125 0.77 6.33 -13.68
CA SER A 125 0.62 6.00 -15.10
C SER A 125 -0.80 5.55 -15.43
N ALA A 126 -1.42 4.73 -14.56
CA ALA A 126 -2.80 4.29 -14.76
C ALA A 126 -3.80 5.45 -14.71
N LEU A 127 -3.65 6.39 -13.77
CA LEU A 127 -4.51 7.57 -13.70
C LEU A 127 -4.33 8.48 -14.92
N GLU A 128 -3.10 8.69 -15.40
CA GLU A 128 -2.81 9.47 -16.61
C GLU A 128 -3.32 8.80 -17.89
N GLU A 129 -3.39 7.46 -17.92
CA GLU A 129 -4.03 6.71 -19.02
C GLU A 129 -5.56 6.86 -19.02
N LEU A 130 -6.18 6.93 -17.84
CA LEU A 130 -7.64 6.91 -17.66
C LEU A 130 -8.27 8.31 -17.65
N ILE A 131 -7.50 9.36 -17.36
CA ILE A 131 -7.98 10.75 -17.24
C ILE A 131 -7.26 11.60 -18.29
N ALA A 132 -8.03 12.15 -19.25
CA ALA A 132 -7.50 12.80 -20.44
C ALA A 132 -6.67 14.08 -20.15
N ASP A 133 -7.10 14.90 -19.18
CA ASP A 133 -6.34 16.08 -18.78
C ASP A 133 -5.25 15.68 -17.76
N PRO A 134 -3.96 15.84 -18.09
CA PRO A 134 -2.86 15.44 -17.20
C PRO A 134 -2.79 16.26 -15.90
N VAL A 135 -3.29 17.51 -15.91
CA VAL A 135 -3.38 18.34 -14.70
C VAL A 135 -4.46 17.79 -13.78
N VAL A 136 -5.59 17.35 -14.35
CA VAL A 136 -6.67 16.73 -13.57
C VAL A 136 -6.27 15.35 -13.05
N ALA A 137 -5.59 14.53 -13.86
CA ALA A 137 -5.03 13.25 -13.41
C ALA A 137 -4.11 13.43 -12.20
N ARG A 138 -3.21 14.43 -12.28
CA ARG A 138 -2.32 14.80 -11.16
C ARG A 138 -3.09 15.30 -9.94
N LEU A 139 -4.15 16.07 -10.13
CA LEU A 139 -5.00 16.55 -9.04
C LEU A 139 -5.69 15.38 -8.32
N VAL A 140 -6.32 14.48 -9.07
CA VAL A 140 -6.98 13.27 -8.53
C VAL A 140 -5.98 12.43 -7.73
N ARG A 141 -4.78 12.19 -8.28
CA ARG A 141 -3.73 11.47 -7.57
C ARG A 141 -3.41 12.12 -6.22
N LEU A 142 -3.06 13.41 -6.23
CA LEU A 142 -2.69 14.16 -5.03
C LEU A 142 -3.79 14.24 -3.98
N VAL A 143 -5.05 14.28 -4.41
CA VAL A 143 -6.20 14.24 -3.49
C VAL A 143 -6.27 12.89 -2.78
N GLY A 144 -6.18 11.78 -3.51
CA GLY A 144 -6.17 10.45 -2.88
C GLY A 144 -4.96 10.24 -1.96
N ASP A 145 -3.76 10.71 -2.35
CA ASP A 145 -2.58 10.68 -1.47
C ASP A 145 -2.84 11.42 -0.14
N GLY A 146 -3.50 12.58 -0.22
CA GLY A 146 -3.88 13.39 0.93
C GLY A 146 -4.89 12.69 1.83
N LEU A 147 -5.95 12.11 1.25
CA LEU A 147 -6.97 11.36 1.97
C LEU A 147 -6.39 10.12 2.66
N TYR A 148 -5.48 9.41 1.97
CA TYR A 148 -4.73 8.30 2.55
C TYR A 148 -3.90 8.75 3.75
N LEU A 149 -3.18 9.88 3.62
CA LEU A 149 -2.38 10.43 4.73
C LEU A 149 -3.27 10.87 5.90
N GLU A 150 -4.41 11.50 5.63
CA GLU A 150 -5.36 11.91 6.66
C GLU A 150 -5.88 10.70 7.45
N SER A 151 -6.33 9.66 6.74
CA SER A 151 -6.80 8.40 7.35
C SER A 151 -5.69 7.66 8.10
N LEU A 152 -4.45 7.68 7.60
CA LEU A 152 -3.28 7.09 8.25
C LEU A 152 -2.89 7.79 9.56
N THR A 153 -3.03 9.10 9.62
CA THR A 153 -2.54 9.92 10.74
C THR A 153 -3.64 10.36 11.71
N GLY A 154 -4.91 10.13 11.36
CA GLY A 154 -6.05 10.64 12.11
C GLY A 154 -6.17 12.17 12.06
N LEU A 155 -5.62 12.80 11.02
CA LEU A 155 -5.81 14.23 10.79
C LEU A 155 -7.30 14.53 10.54
N PRO A 156 -7.76 15.75 10.88
CA PRO A 156 -9.16 16.10 10.70
C PRO A 156 -9.55 16.10 9.22
N GLY A 157 -10.37 15.14 8.82
CA GLY A 157 -11.00 15.04 7.50
C GLY A 157 -12.53 15.16 7.57
N VAL A 158 -13.17 15.48 6.44
CA VAL A 158 -14.64 15.47 6.33
C VAL A 158 -15.07 14.03 6.07
N ALA A 159 -16.03 13.50 6.84
CA ALA A 159 -16.41 12.09 6.75
C ALA A 159 -17.13 11.69 5.43
N ASP A 160 -17.38 12.64 4.53
CA ASP A 160 -18.11 12.43 3.27
C ASP A 160 -17.33 13.04 2.08
N ASP A 161 -16.67 12.18 1.33
CA ASP A 161 -15.92 12.54 0.13
C ASP A 161 -16.80 12.64 -1.13
N SER A 162 -18.11 12.42 -1.04
CA SER A 162 -19.01 12.40 -2.22
C SER A 162 -19.00 13.72 -2.99
N ALA A 163 -18.97 14.85 -2.28
CA ALA A 163 -18.88 16.17 -2.90
C ALA A 163 -17.52 16.39 -3.60
N LEU A 164 -16.44 15.85 -3.03
CA LEU A 164 -15.10 15.90 -3.60
C LEU A 164 -15.01 15.05 -4.86
N VAL A 165 -15.53 13.81 -4.83
CA VAL A 165 -15.63 12.92 -6.00
C VAL A 165 -16.41 13.61 -7.12
N THR A 166 -17.60 14.14 -6.81
CA THR A 166 -18.45 14.85 -7.80
C THR A 166 -17.70 16.01 -8.46
N LEU A 167 -16.94 16.79 -7.68
CA LEU A 167 -16.14 17.89 -8.21
C LEU A 167 -15.03 17.38 -9.15
N LEU A 168 -14.28 16.37 -8.73
CA LEU A 168 -13.18 15.80 -9.51
C LEU A 168 -13.66 15.16 -10.81
N GLU A 169 -14.81 14.47 -10.80
CA GLU A 169 -15.42 13.90 -12.01
C GLU A 169 -15.83 14.96 -13.02
N ARG A 170 -16.36 16.09 -12.55
CA ARG A 170 -16.69 17.23 -13.41
C ARG A 170 -15.45 17.84 -14.07
N LEU A 171 -14.31 17.84 -13.38
CA LEU A 171 -13.04 18.29 -13.94
C LEU A 171 -12.45 17.27 -14.92
N ALA A 172 -12.65 15.97 -14.68
CA ALA A 172 -12.15 14.92 -15.56
C ALA A 172 -12.93 14.78 -16.88
N THR A 173 -14.12 15.38 -16.95
CA THR A 173 -15.03 15.30 -18.12
C THR A 173 -15.17 16.61 -18.89
N SER A 174 -14.58 17.71 -18.41
CA SER A 174 -14.57 19.03 -19.07
C SER A 174 -13.47 19.16 -20.11
#